data_AF-A0A9P6XM62-F1
#
_entry.id   AF-A0A9P6XM62-F1
#
_cell.length_a   1.000
_cell.length_b   1.000
_cell.length_c   1.000
_cell.angle_alpha   90.00
_cell.angle_beta   90.00
_cell.angle_gamma   90.00
#
_symmetry.space_group_name_H-M   'P 1'
#
loop_
_entity.id
_entity.type
_entity.pdbx_description
1 polymer ?
#
loop_
_entity_poly.entity_id
_entity_poly.type
_entity_poly.pdbx_seq_one_letter_code
_entity_poly.pdbx_strand_id
1 'polypeptide(L)'
;MHVVGAFHPPRAVIADTRVLATLPPRELRAGLAEVVKYGALGDAAFFDWLQQNAEALVAGVDGVLSEAIARSCRHKAAIVERDPATRPRAAMR
;
A
#
# COMPACT_ATOMS: atom_id res chain seq x y z
N MET A 1 7.37 13.02 -13.82
CA MET A 1 6.55 12.32 -14.83
C MET A 1 7.40 11.17 -15.37
N HIS A 2 6.97 9.92 -15.24
CA HIS A 2 7.61 8.81 -15.97
C HIS A 2 6.90 8.70 -17.32
N VAL A 3 7.57 9.15 -18.39
CA VAL A 3 7.00 9.25 -19.74
C VAL A 3 7.31 8.05 -20.62
N VAL A 4 8.17 7.15 -20.16
CA VAL A 4 8.51 5.88 -20.83
C VAL A 4 8.47 4.76 -19.79
N GLY A 5 7.75 3.68 -20.09
CA GLY A 5 7.62 2.52 -19.21
C GLY A 5 6.76 1.42 -19.85
N ALA A 6 6.85 0.21 -19.31
CA ALA A 6 6.03 -0.93 -19.71
C ALA A 6 5.31 -1.52 -18.49
N PHE A 7 4.11 -2.06 -18.69
CA PHE A 7 3.37 -2.76 -17.64
C PHE A 7 3.85 -4.22 -17.57
N HIS A 8 4.60 -4.57 -16.52
CA HIS A 8 5.07 -5.93 -16.27
C HIS A 8 4.73 -6.36 -14.83
N PRO A 9 3.69 -7.21 -14.63
CA PRO A 9 3.31 -7.63 -13.29
C PRO A 9 4.37 -8.59 -12.71
N PRO A 10 4.75 -8.43 -11.43
CA PRO A 10 5.67 -9.36 -10.78
C PRO A 10 5.00 -10.72 -10.56
N ARG A 11 5.79 -11.79 -10.50
CA ARG A 11 5.30 -13.14 -10.13
C ARG A 11 4.93 -13.25 -8.66
N ALA A 12 5.60 -12.48 -7.81
CA ALA A 12 5.36 -12.42 -6.37
C ALA A 12 5.88 -11.08 -5.81
N VAL A 13 5.30 -10.63 -4.70
CA VAL A 13 5.79 -9.51 -3.90
C VAL A 13 6.00 -10.00 -2.47
N ILE A 14 7.19 -9.77 -1.92
CA ILE A 14 7.54 -10.14 -0.54
C ILE A 14 7.81 -8.83 0.21
N ALA A 15 7.05 -8.59 1.28
CA ALA A 15 7.18 -7.40 2.12
C ALA A 15 7.50 -7.83 3.56
N ASP A 16 8.79 -7.90 3.89
CA ASP A 16 9.26 -8.21 5.25
C ASP A 16 9.20 -6.96 6.13
N THR A 17 8.28 -6.93 7.09
CA THR A 17 8.06 -5.77 7.96
C THR A 17 9.20 -5.52 8.94
N ARG A 18 10.08 -6.50 9.18
CA ARG A 18 11.25 -6.33 10.06
C ARG A 18 12.25 -5.31 9.50
N VAL A 19 12.30 -5.14 8.18
CA VAL A 19 13.14 -4.15 7.51
C VAL A 19 12.69 -2.72 7.84
N LEU A 20 11.42 -2.52 8.24
CA LEU A 20 10.91 -1.21 8.65
C LEU A 20 11.57 -0.68 9.91
N ALA A 21 12.09 -1.56 10.77
CA ALA A 21 12.81 -1.18 11.98
C ALA A 21 14.12 -0.42 11.69
N THR A 22 14.69 -0.56 10.48
CA THR A 22 15.93 0.12 10.09
C THR A 22 15.70 1.44 9.35
N LEU A 23 14.44 1.79 9.06
CA LEU A 23 14.11 3.03 8.36
C LEU A 23 14.22 4.25 9.27
N PRO A 24 14.71 5.39 8.76
CA PRO A 24 14.59 6.65 9.48
C PRO A 24 13.12 6.95 9.79
N PRO A 25 12.78 7.46 10.99
CA PRO A 25 11.38 7.71 11.38
C PRO A 25 10.61 8.60 10.40
N ARG A 26 11.31 9.53 9.73
CA ARG A 26 10.71 10.39 8.69
C ARG A 26 10.21 9.59 7.49
N GLU A 27 10.95 8.58 7.05
CA GLU A 27 10.59 7.76 5.88
C GLU A 27 9.41 6.83 6.21
N LEU A 28 9.36 6.27 7.43
CA LEU A 28 8.20 5.51 7.89
C LEU A 28 6.93 6.39 7.87
N ARG A 29 7.01 7.61 8.41
CA ARG A 29 5.88 8.56 8.40
C ARG A 29 5.47 8.96 6.99
N ALA A 30 6.42 9.15 6.08
CA ALA A 30 6.13 9.42 4.67
C ALA A 30 5.35 8.27 4.02
N GLY A 31 5.73 7.03 4.30
CA GLY A 31 4.97 5.85 3.87
C GLY A 31 3.56 5.77 4.48
N LEU A 32 3.41 6.06 5.78
CA LEU A 32 2.12 6.08 6.45
C LEU A 32 1.14 7.13 5.88
N ALA A 33 1.64 8.25 5.37
CA ALA A 33 0.81 9.26 4.71
C ALA A 33 0.07 8.68 3.48
N GLU A 34 0.73 7.82 2.70
CA GLU A 34 0.11 7.12 1.58
C GLU A 34 -0.94 6.10 2.03
N VAL A 35 -0.70 5.41 3.15
CA VAL A 35 -1.67 4.48 3.76
C VAL A 35 -2.94 5.23 4.20
N VAL A 36 -2.79 6.38 4.86
CA VAL A 36 -3.91 7.23 5.28
C VAL A 36 -4.72 7.72 4.09
N LYS A 37 -4.04 8.11 3.00
CA LYS A 37 -4.70 8.53 1.76
C LYS A 37 -5.62 7.44 1.21
N TYR A 38 -5.20 6.17 1.23
CA TYR A 38 -6.05 5.07 0.77
C TYR A 38 -7.31 4.91 1.62
N GLY A 39 -7.20 4.99 2.95
CA GLY A 39 -8.38 4.97 3.83
C GLY A 39 -9.33 6.12 3.54
N ALA A 40 -8.80 7.35 3.45
CA ALA A 40 -9.60 8.55 3.23
C ALA A 40 -10.34 8.58 1.87
N LEU A 41 -9.80 7.94 0.83
CA LEU A 41 -10.36 7.99 -0.53
C LEU A 41 -11.44 6.94 -0.82
N GLY A 42 -11.59 5.90 0.01
CA GLY A 42 -12.50 4.82 -0.38
C GLY A 42 -12.77 3.71 0.64
N ASP A 43 -12.22 3.78 1.85
CA ASP A 43 -12.52 2.81 2.90
C ASP A 43 -12.59 3.49 4.27
N ALA A 44 -13.82 3.91 4.63
CA ALA A 44 -14.09 4.59 5.90
C ALA A 44 -13.76 3.70 7.11
N ALA A 45 -14.04 2.39 7.04
CA ALA A 45 -13.74 1.47 8.13
C ALA A 45 -12.23 1.31 8.32
N PHE A 46 -11.45 1.30 7.22
CA PHE A 46 -10.01 1.32 7.29
C PHE A 46 -9.49 2.65 7.83
N PHE A 47 -10.07 3.79 7.42
CA PHE A 47 -9.70 5.09 7.95
C PHE A 47 -9.94 5.21 9.46
N ASP A 48 -11.07 4.72 9.96
CA ASP A 48 -11.35 4.66 11.41
C ASP A 48 -10.37 3.75 12.14
N TRP A 49 -10.05 2.59 11.55
CA TRP A 49 -9.04 1.70 12.10
C TRP A 49 -7.66 2.35 12.16
N LEU A 50 -7.26 3.13 11.15
CA LEU A 50 -6.00 3.88 11.13
C LEU A 50 -5.95 4.92 12.25
N GLN A 51 -7.07 5.62 12.50
CA GLN A 51 -7.16 6.59 13.59
C GLN A 51 -6.99 5.92 14.96
N GLN A 52 -7.65 4.77 15.17
CA GLN A 52 -7.56 3.99 16.42
C GLN A 52 -6.16 3.44 16.68
N ASN A 53 -5.37 3.20 15.63
CA ASN A 53 -4.03 2.60 15.71
C ASN A 53 -2.90 3.60 15.42
N ALA A 54 -3.19 4.90 15.36
CA ALA A 54 -2.24 5.91 14.90
C ALA A 54 -0.93 5.92 15.70
N GLU A 55 -1.01 5.81 17.02
CA GLU A 55 0.18 5.78 17.89
C GLU A 55 1.03 4.53 17.63
N ALA A 56 0.40 3.36 17.53
CA ALA A 56 1.09 2.10 17.26
C ALA A 56 1.74 2.07 15.86
N LEU A 57 1.09 2.68 14.87
CA LEU A 57 1.64 2.85 13.52
C LEU A 57 2.88 3.74 13.53
N VAL A 58 2.82 4.89 14.19
CA VAL A 58 3.95 5.83 14.30
C VAL A 58 5.10 5.24 15.13
N ALA A 59 4.79 4.42 16.14
CA ALA A 59 5.76 3.68 16.93
C ALA A 59 6.36 2.47 16.19
N GLY A 60 5.84 2.11 15.01
CA GLY A 60 6.36 1.00 14.22
C GLY A 60 6.07 -0.38 14.82
N VAL A 61 4.92 -0.56 15.49
CA VAL A 61 4.52 -1.86 16.04
C VAL A 61 4.27 -2.84 14.88
N ASP A 62 5.10 -3.88 14.81
CA ASP A 62 5.18 -4.81 13.67
C ASP A 62 3.81 -5.35 13.23
N GLY A 63 3.04 -5.95 14.15
CA GLY A 63 1.73 -6.51 13.80
C GLY A 63 0.72 -5.48 13.28
N VAL A 64 0.80 -4.23 13.74
CA VAL A 64 -0.06 -3.14 13.28
C VAL A 64 0.39 -2.66 11.88
N LEU A 65 1.70 -2.57 11.65
CA LEU A 65 2.25 -2.25 10.33
C LEU A 65 1.91 -3.34 9.31
N SER A 66 2.06 -4.62 9.66
CA SER A 66 1.73 -5.74 8.77
C SER A 66 0.27 -5.69 8.31
N GLU A 67 -0.65 -5.41 9.24
CA GLU A 67 -2.08 -5.31 8.90
C GLU A 67 -2.37 -4.09 8.02
N ALA A 68 -1.76 -2.94 8.31
CA ALA A 68 -1.89 -1.73 7.49
C ALA A 68 -1.38 -1.93 6.06
N ILE A 69 -0.24 -2.61 5.91
CA ILE A 69 0.34 -2.97 4.61
C ILE A 69 -0.58 -3.94 3.87
N ALA A 70 -1.04 -5.00 4.54
CA ALA A 70 -1.91 -6.00 3.93
C ALA A 70 -3.23 -5.40 3.42
N ARG A 71 -3.87 -4.52 4.20
CA ARG A 71 -5.08 -3.79 3.77
C ARG A 71 -4.80 -2.87 2.59
N SER A 72 -3.71 -2.12 2.63
CA SER A 72 -3.29 -1.23 1.53
C SER A 72 -3.06 -2.00 0.23
N CYS A 73 -2.41 -3.17 0.30
CA CYS A 73 -2.23 -4.05 -0.86
C CYS A 73 -3.57 -4.55 -1.42
N ARG A 74 -4.50 -4.98 -0.56
CA ARG A 74 -5.85 -5.41 -0.98
C ARG A 74 -6.62 -4.29 -1.68
N HIS A 75 -6.58 -3.07 -1.14
CA HIS A 75 -7.24 -1.92 -1.75
C HIS A 75 -6.66 -1.60 -3.13
N LYS A 76 -5.33 -1.55 -3.24
CA LYS A 76 -4.67 -1.28 -4.51
C LYS A 76 -4.96 -2.37 -5.55
N ALA A 77 -4.96 -3.64 -5.15
CA ALA A 77 -5.35 -4.75 -6.03
C ALA A 77 -6.79 -4.60 -6.53
N ALA A 78 -7.74 -4.28 -5.65
CA ALA A 78 -9.13 -4.04 -6.03
C ALA A 78 -9.30 -2.86 -7.00
N ILE A 79 -8.51 -1.78 -6.85
CA ILE A 79 -8.49 -0.65 -7.79
C ILE A 79 -7.97 -1.10 -9.16
N VAL A 80 -6.83 -1.81 -9.20
CA VAL A 80 -6.22 -2.31 -10.43
C VAL A 80 -7.15 -3.29 -11.17
N GLU A 81 -7.85 -4.16 -10.45
CA GLU A 81 -8.81 -5.09 -11.05
C GLU A 81 -10.02 -4.39 -11.67
N ARG A 82 -10.41 -3.24 -11.13
CA ARG A 82 -11.53 -2.43 -11.65
C ARG A 82 -11.15 -1.56 -12.83
N ASP A 83 -9.87 -1.22 -13.01
CA ASP A 83 -9.39 -0.36 -14.09
C ASP A 83 -8.90 -1.17 -15.31
N PRO A 84 -9.65 -1.17 -16.43
CA PRO A 84 -9.27 -1.89 -17.65
C PRO A 84 -7.96 -1.40 -18.29
N ALA A 85 -7.54 -0.16 -18.04
CA ALA A 85 -6.31 0.40 -18.61
C ALA A 85 -5.04 -0.07 -17.88
N THR A 86 -5.17 -0.57 -16.65
CA THR A 86 -4.05 -1.12 -15.86
C THR A 86 -3.80 -2.61 -16.12
N ARG A 87 -4.71 -3.28 -16.83
CA ARG A 87 -4.47 -4.65 -17.32
C ARG A 87 -3.53 -4.62 -18.51
N PRO A 88 -2.52 -5.51 -18.60
CA PRO A 88 -1.77 -5.68 -19.83
C PRO A 88 -2.77 -6.10 -20.91
N ARG A 89 -2.95 -5.26 -21.94
CA ARG A 89 -3.63 -5.70 -23.16
C ARG A 89 -2.79 -6.84 -23.70
N ALA A 90 -3.31 -8.07 -23.63
CA ALA A 90 -2.77 -9.15 -24.42
C ALA A 90 -2.80 -8.67 -25.88
N ALA A 91 -1.62 -8.47 -26.46
CA ALA A 91 -1.46 -8.52 -27.90
C ALA A 91 -1.74 -9.98 -28.29
N MET A 92 -3.03 -10.36 -28.31
CA MET A 92 -3.48 -11.63 -28.81
C MET A 92 -3.70 -11.47 -30.31
N ARG A 93 -2.60 -11.63 -31.06
CA ARG A 93 -2.55 -12.14 -32.43
C ARG A 93 -1.32 -13.02 -32.55
#